data_AF-A0A399M7C5-F1
#
_entry.id   AF-A0A399M7C5-F1
#
_cell.length_a   1.000
_cell.length_b   1.000
_cell.length_c   1.000
_cell.angle_alpha   90.00
_cell.angle_beta   90.00
_cell.angle_gamma   90.00
#
_symmetry.space_group_name_H-M   'P 1'
#
loop_
_entity.id
_entity.type
_entity.pdbx_description
1 polymer ?
#
loop_
_entity_poly.entity_id
_entity_poly.type
_entity_poly.pdbx_seq_one_letter_code
_entity_poly.pdbx_strand_id
1 'polypeptide(L)'
;MTRTDFLIDPDTQAFMAWFESAVVGTRPTDFPHNGGVDRLLSDSFERYRWPVRRIDLMTPMGEESISARSSFHSNAILLWRLSMGIQDCLNAKPVNHDELANWARVIMEWGGVFKRPGNGTWLDSMGGELNGYFERALPALIADDEQALEGVRDLRSNAGTTKIHSLVLANFVIYDSRVAAALAWLVQSWAKSHERAVPEHLRFGCMRANTKKVPRTPRTPDATVFKYFSPSRRVSTHRKHAIWNRRANWIIEHMAKAPTVNALGVRLPRTWSGREIEAALFMMGEDLTHAL
;
A
#
# COMPACT_ATOMS: atom_id res chain seq x y z
N MET A 1 -14.54 7.02 12.29
CA MET A 1 -15.45 6.71 11.16
C MET A 1 -15.43 5.20 10.97
N THR A 2 -16.59 4.56 10.83
CA THR A 2 -16.62 3.11 10.55
C THR A 2 -16.45 2.84 9.05
N ARG A 3 -16.12 1.59 8.68
CA ARG A 3 -16.11 1.15 7.29
C ARG A 3 -17.42 1.44 6.58
N THR A 4 -18.54 1.13 7.23
CA THR A 4 -19.88 1.35 6.68
C THR A 4 -20.12 2.82 6.40
N ASP A 5 -19.86 3.70 7.39
CA ASP A 5 -20.04 5.15 7.21
C ASP A 5 -19.21 5.68 6.06
N PHE A 6 -17.95 5.23 5.95
CA PHE A 6 -17.07 5.62 4.86
C PHE A 6 -17.61 5.17 3.49
N LEU A 7 -18.06 3.93 3.36
CA LEU A 7 -18.51 3.37 2.07
C LEU A 7 -19.90 3.86 1.62
N ILE A 8 -20.75 4.32 2.56
CA ILE A 8 -22.06 4.90 2.22
C ILE A 8 -22.02 6.42 2.04
N ASP A 9 -20.90 7.07 2.40
CA ASP A 9 -20.73 8.51 2.20
C ASP A 9 -20.89 8.85 0.71
N PRO A 10 -21.74 9.84 0.34
CA PRO A 10 -22.03 10.15 -1.06
C PRO A 10 -20.79 10.53 -1.87
N ASP A 11 -19.82 11.21 -1.26
CA ASP A 11 -18.59 11.60 -1.95
C ASP A 11 -17.67 10.40 -2.16
N THR A 12 -17.62 9.50 -1.17
CA THR A 12 -16.88 8.23 -1.32
C THR A 12 -17.52 7.36 -2.41
N GLN A 13 -18.85 7.25 -2.47
CA GLN A 13 -19.53 6.51 -3.53
C GLN A 13 -19.29 7.11 -4.92
N ALA A 14 -19.39 8.44 -5.05
CA ALA A 14 -19.11 9.13 -6.29
C ALA A 14 -17.65 8.95 -6.75
N PHE A 15 -16.69 9.02 -5.83
CA PHE A 15 -15.29 8.72 -6.12
C PHE A 15 -15.08 7.25 -6.51
N MET A 16 -15.68 6.31 -5.78
CA MET A 16 -15.55 4.87 -6.07
C MET A 16 -16.12 4.52 -7.44
N ALA A 17 -17.29 5.03 -7.81
CA ALA A 17 -17.85 4.82 -9.15
C ALA A 17 -16.95 5.40 -10.25
N TRP A 18 -16.37 6.57 -10.02
CA TRP A 18 -15.40 7.16 -10.94
C TRP A 18 -14.13 6.31 -11.05
N PHE A 19 -13.58 5.83 -9.93
CA PHE A 19 -12.36 5.03 -9.94
C PHE A 19 -12.61 3.63 -10.51
N GLU A 20 -13.76 3.03 -10.24
CA GLU A 20 -14.19 1.77 -10.83
C GLU A 20 -14.20 1.86 -12.35
N SER A 21 -14.73 2.96 -12.92
CA SER A 21 -14.69 3.16 -14.38
C SER A 21 -13.26 3.16 -14.95
N ALA A 22 -12.27 3.62 -14.19
CA ALA A 22 -10.86 3.56 -14.57
C ALA A 22 -10.25 2.15 -14.42
N VAL A 23 -10.63 1.41 -13.36
CA VAL A 23 -10.20 0.02 -13.13
C VAL A 23 -10.72 -0.92 -14.21
N VAL A 24 -11.99 -0.77 -14.60
CA VAL A 24 -12.62 -1.60 -15.64
C VAL A 24 -12.26 -1.13 -17.06
N GLY A 25 -11.52 -0.02 -17.21
CA GLY A 25 -11.01 0.48 -18.49
C GLY A 25 -12.01 1.27 -19.33
N THR A 26 -13.18 1.66 -18.78
CA THR A 26 -14.16 2.49 -19.50
C THR A 26 -13.85 3.98 -19.42
N ARG A 27 -13.02 4.37 -18.46
CA ARG A 27 -12.49 5.73 -18.32
C ARG A 27 -10.97 5.71 -18.45
N PRO A 28 -10.39 6.57 -19.31
CA PRO A 28 -8.94 6.74 -19.33
C PRO A 28 -8.46 7.41 -18.03
N THR A 29 -7.34 6.92 -17.51
CA THR A 29 -6.60 7.59 -16.44
C THR A 29 -5.75 8.73 -16.98
N ASP A 30 -5.27 8.61 -18.22
CA ASP A 30 -4.36 9.56 -18.88
C ASP A 30 -3.24 10.05 -17.94
N PHE A 31 -2.55 9.11 -17.28
CA PHE A 31 -1.55 9.41 -16.27
C PHE A 31 -0.18 9.66 -16.94
N PRO A 32 0.33 10.89 -16.97
CA PRO A 32 1.64 11.19 -17.55
C PRO A 32 2.78 10.76 -16.62
N HIS A 33 3.84 10.23 -17.21
CA HIS A 33 5.06 9.83 -16.50
C HIS A 33 6.29 10.10 -17.39
N ASN A 34 7.50 9.93 -16.86
CA ASN A 34 8.75 10.24 -17.57
C ASN A 34 8.94 9.50 -18.91
N GLY A 35 8.17 8.44 -19.18
CA GLY A 35 8.27 7.63 -20.39
C GLY A 35 7.09 7.76 -21.35
N GLY A 36 6.10 8.61 -21.06
CA GLY A 36 4.88 8.73 -21.86
C GLY A 36 3.63 8.99 -21.02
N VAL A 37 2.50 8.48 -21.49
CA VAL A 37 1.20 8.59 -20.83
C VAL A 37 0.58 7.20 -20.75
N ASP A 38 0.26 6.76 -19.53
CA ASP A 38 -0.56 5.58 -19.30
C ASP A 38 -2.03 5.97 -19.55
N ARG A 39 -2.61 5.50 -20.65
CA ARG A 39 -4.00 5.83 -21.02
C ARG A 39 -4.98 5.14 -20.08
N LEU A 40 -4.68 3.92 -19.69
CA LEU A 40 -5.48 3.10 -18.78
C LEU A 40 -4.69 2.71 -17.54
N LEU A 41 -5.38 2.34 -16.46
CA LEU A 41 -4.75 1.78 -15.26
C LEU A 41 -3.96 0.50 -15.55
N SER A 42 -4.40 -0.28 -16.55
CA SER A 42 -3.70 -1.47 -17.05
C SER A 42 -2.30 -1.14 -17.57
N ASP A 43 -2.10 0.01 -18.20
CA ASP A 43 -0.80 0.40 -18.74
C ASP A 43 0.19 0.62 -17.60
N SER A 44 -0.25 1.28 -16.52
CA SER A 44 0.54 1.41 -15.28
C SER A 44 0.88 0.05 -14.67
N PHE A 45 -0.05 -0.90 -14.68
CA PHE A 45 0.20 -2.27 -14.21
C PHE A 45 1.24 -3.01 -15.09
N GLU A 46 1.12 -2.92 -16.41
CA GLU A 46 2.04 -3.56 -17.36
C GLU A 46 3.48 -3.04 -17.24
N ARG A 47 3.62 -1.76 -16.84
CA ARG A 47 4.91 -1.16 -16.51
C ARG A 47 5.49 -1.60 -15.17
N TYR A 48 4.83 -2.46 -14.38
CA TYR A 48 5.32 -2.87 -13.07
C TYR A 48 6.74 -3.46 -13.14
N ARG A 49 7.71 -2.79 -12.50
CA ARG A 49 9.10 -3.25 -12.41
C ARG A 49 9.61 -3.03 -10.99
N TRP A 50 9.74 -4.10 -10.22
CA TRP A 50 10.30 -4.08 -8.88
C TRP A 50 11.10 -5.36 -8.62
N PRO A 51 12.27 -5.28 -7.96
CA PRO A 51 12.94 -4.09 -7.42
C PRO A 51 13.74 -3.26 -8.44
N VAL A 52 14.19 -2.05 -8.09
CA VAL A 52 15.03 -1.22 -8.99
C VAL A 52 16.41 -1.87 -9.23
N ARG A 53 16.94 -2.56 -8.22
CA ARG A 53 18.20 -3.32 -8.24
C ARG A 53 17.92 -4.73 -7.73
N ARG A 54 18.76 -5.70 -8.12
CA ARG A 54 18.69 -7.06 -7.56
C ARG A 54 18.68 -6.99 -6.03
N ILE A 55 17.85 -7.84 -5.43
CA ILE A 55 17.80 -8.03 -3.98
C ILE A 55 18.10 -9.50 -3.72
N ASP A 56 19.06 -9.74 -2.85
CA ASP A 56 19.39 -11.05 -2.29
C ASP A 56 18.96 -11.04 -0.82
N LEU A 57 18.24 -12.06 -0.40
CA LEU A 57 17.60 -12.18 0.91
C LEU A 57 18.05 -13.48 1.58
N MET A 58 18.49 -13.38 2.83
CA MET A 58 18.76 -14.55 3.65
C MET A 58 17.53 -14.86 4.49
N THR A 59 16.70 -15.79 4.02
CA THR A 59 15.52 -16.27 4.76
C THR A 59 15.90 -17.35 5.77
N PRO A 60 15.05 -17.64 6.76
CA PRO A 60 15.20 -18.84 7.59
C PRO A 60 15.29 -20.15 6.80
N MET A 61 14.71 -20.21 5.59
CA MET A 61 14.68 -21.39 4.73
C MET A 61 15.81 -21.44 3.69
N GLY A 62 16.69 -20.43 3.68
CA GLY A 62 17.80 -20.32 2.72
C GLY A 62 17.80 -19.02 1.93
N GLU A 63 18.67 -18.95 0.93
CA GLU A 63 18.83 -17.77 0.08
C GLU A 63 17.69 -17.65 -0.92
N GLU A 64 17.08 -16.46 -1.00
CA GLU A 64 16.11 -16.08 -2.01
C GLU A 64 16.65 -14.85 -2.76
N SER A 65 16.39 -14.76 -4.06
CA SER A 65 16.79 -13.59 -4.83
C SER A 65 15.74 -13.17 -5.84
N ILE A 66 15.71 -11.88 -6.14
CA ILE A 66 14.90 -11.32 -7.20
C ILE A 66 15.72 -10.33 -8.02
N SER A 67 15.70 -10.54 -9.33
CA SER A 67 16.44 -9.71 -10.29
C SER A 67 15.95 -8.26 -10.30
N ALA A 68 16.84 -7.36 -10.75
CA ALA A 68 16.43 -5.99 -11.00
C ALA A 68 15.31 -5.95 -12.06
N ARG A 69 14.35 -5.06 -11.85
CA ARG A 69 13.21 -4.77 -12.72
C ARG A 69 12.34 -6.00 -13.01
N SER A 70 12.22 -6.92 -12.04
CA SER A 70 11.33 -8.09 -12.17
C SER A 70 9.86 -7.68 -12.37
N SER A 71 9.13 -8.56 -13.07
CA SER A 71 7.70 -8.40 -13.34
C SER A 71 6.85 -8.57 -12.08
N PHE A 72 5.57 -8.22 -12.18
CA PHE A 72 4.61 -8.46 -11.10
C PHE A 72 4.55 -9.94 -10.73
N HIS A 73 4.52 -10.83 -11.72
CA HIS A 73 4.44 -12.28 -11.49
C HIS A 73 5.66 -12.83 -10.75
N SER A 74 6.88 -12.48 -11.18
CA SER A 74 8.09 -12.91 -10.48
C SER A 74 8.15 -12.38 -9.05
N ASN A 75 7.74 -11.12 -8.83
CA ASN A 75 7.68 -10.56 -7.49
C ASN A 75 6.58 -11.20 -6.63
N ALA A 76 5.44 -11.58 -7.22
CA ALA A 76 4.36 -12.26 -6.52
C ALA A 76 4.79 -13.65 -6.02
N ILE A 77 5.59 -14.39 -6.79
CA ILE A 77 6.16 -15.68 -6.36
C ILE A 77 7.02 -15.50 -5.11
N LEU A 78 7.93 -14.53 -5.11
CA LEU A 78 8.76 -14.25 -3.93
C LEU A 78 7.90 -13.84 -2.73
N LEU A 79 6.96 -12.92 -2.91
CA LEU A 79 6.08 -12.48 -1.83
C LEU A 79 5.22 -13.60 -1.25
N TRP A 80 4.78 -14.54 -2.08
CA TRP A 80 4.07 -15.73 -1.62
C TRP A 80 4.95 -16.57 -0.68
N ARG A 81 6.22 -16.81 -1.02
CA ARG A 81 7.15 -17.53 -0.14
C ARG A 81 7.39 -16.79 1.18
N LEU A 82 7.63 -15.48 1.12
CA LEU A 82 7.80 -14.66 2.33
C LEU A 82 6.54 -14.66 3.22
N SER A 83 5.35 -14.65 2.58
CA SER A 83 4.05 -14.70 3.25
C SER A 83 3.80 -16.06 3.92
N MET A 84 4.14 -17.17 3.27
CA MET A 84 4.06 -18.49 3.90
C MET A 84 4.97 -18.56 5.12
N GLY A 85 6.24 -18.19 4.98
CA GLY A 85 7.22 -18.29 6.06
C GLY A 85 6.82 -17.54 7.34
N ILE A 86 6.35 -16.29 7.20
CA ILE A 86 5.90 -15.53 8.37
C ILE A 86 4.59 -16.08 8.97
N GLN A 87 3.68 -16.58 8.15
CA GLN A 87 2.42 -17.16 8.63
C GLN A 87 2.66 -18.50 9.33
N ASP A 88 3.55 -19.35 8.82
CA ASP A 88 3.94 -20.61 9.45
C ASP A 88 4.51 -20.36 10.85
N CYS A 89 5.36 -19.32 10.99
CA CYS A 89 5.87 -18.90 12.30
C CYS A 89 4.77 -18.46 13.28
N LEU A 90 3.77 -17.70 12.80
CA LEU A 90 2.65 -17.23 13.64
C LEU A 90 1.70 -18.38 14.04
N ASN A 91 1.59 -19.40 13.19
CA ASN A 91 0.73 -20.57 13.41
C ASN A 91 1.41 -21.67 14.25
N ALA A 92 2.73 -21.69 14.33
CA ALA A 92 3.50 -22.65 15.13
C ALA A 92 3.20 -22.54 16.64
N LYS A 93 3.25 -23.68 17.34
CA LYS A 93 3.09 -23.77 18.80
C LYS A 93 4.19 -24.68 19.39
N PRO A 94 5.14 -24.15 20.20
CA PRO A 94 5.33 -22.74 20.53
C PRO A 94 5.83 -21.92 19.34
N VAL A 95 5.64 -20.59 19.40
CA VAL A 95 6.16 -19.67 18.37
C VAL A 95 7.68 -19.53 18.52
N ASN A 96 8.42 -19.67 17.42
CA ASN A 96 9.84 -19.35 17.38
C ASN A 96 10.03 -17.83 17.15
N HIS A 97 10.33 -17.11 18.23
CA HIS A 97 10.42 -15.64 18.21
C HIS A 97 11.56 -15.11 17.33
N ASP A 98 12.71 -15.79 17.31
CA ASP A 98 13.87 -15.39 16.51
C ASP A 98 13.58 -15.57 15.02
N GLU A 99 12.94 -16.68 14.66
CA GLU A 99 12.54 -16.94 13.27
C GLU A 99 11.46 -15.96 12.80
N LEU A 100 10.47 -15.65 13.64
CA LEU A 100 9.45 -14.64 13.35
C LEU A 100 10.07 -13.25 13.12
N ALA A 101 11.00 -12.84 13.98
CA ALA A 101 11.73 -11.59 13.80
C ALA A 101 12.57 -11.59 12.52
N ASN A 102 13.15 -12.75 12.16
CA ASN A 102 13.91 -12.92 10.94
C ASN A 102 13.03 -12.77 9.68
N TRP A 103 11.88 -13.41 9.62
CA TRP A 103 10.92 -13.22 8.52
C TRP A 103 10.46 -11.77 8.40
N ALA A 104 10.12 -11.12 9.51
CA ALA A 104 9.74 -9.70 9.53
C ALA A 104 10.87 -8.81 8.98
N ARG A 105 12.13 -9.10 9.34
CA ARG A 105 13.31 -8.40 8.82
C ARG A 105 13.45 -8.58 7.32
N VAL A 106 13.40 -9.81 6.82
CA VAL A 106 13.53 -10.12 5.39
C VAL A 106 12.47 -9.40 4.56
N ILE A 107 11.22 -9.35 5.03
CA ILE A 107 10.14 -8.60 4.37
C ILE A 107 10.47 -7.09 4.29
N MET A 108 11.04 -6.53 5.35
CA MET A 108 11.49 -5.13 5.35
C MET A 108 12.70 -4.90 4.44
N GLU A 109 13.61 -5.87 4.33
CA GLU A 109 14.76 -5.83 3.42
C GLU A 109 14.29 -5.86 1.95
N TRP A 110 13.40 -6.79 1.59
CA TRP A 110 12.73 -6.83 0.28
C TRP A 110 12.10 -5.47 -0.07
N GLY A 111 11.45 -4.84 0.91
CA GLY A 111 10.82 -3.54 0.76
C GLY A 111 11.75 -2.34 0.68
N GLY A 112 13.06 -2.51 0.91
CA GLY A 112 14.04 -1.41 1.01
C GLY A 112 13.80 -0.48 2.22
N VAL A 113 13.14 -0.97 3.26
CA VAL A 113 12.67 -0.21 4.43
C VAL A 113 13.34 -0.63 5.74
N PHE A 114 14.18 -1.66 5.72
CA PHE A 114 15.00 -2.07 6.86
C PHE A 114 16.19 -1.11 7.05
N LYS A 115 15.94 0.06 7.64
CA LYS A 115 16.96 1.10 7.90
C LYS A 115 17.08 1.40 9.40
N ARG A 116 18.29 1.80 9.80
CA ARG A 116 18.65 2.28 11.15
C ARG A 116 19.16 3.73 11.07
N PRO A 117 18.71 4.64 11.96
CA PRO A 117 17.56 4.48 12.85
C PRO A 117 16.26 4.36 12.02
N GLY A 118 15.25 3.66 12.54
CA GLY A 118 13.98 3.51 11.82
C GLY A 118 13.27 2.20 12.10
N ASN A 119 12.83 1.52 11.04
CA ASN A 119 12.14 0.24 11.16
C ASN A 119 13.05 -0.88 11.63
N GLY A 120 14.35 -0.85 11.29
CA GLY A 120 15.31 -1.82 11.81
C GLY A 120 15.44 -1.72 13.33
N THR A 121 15.67 -0.50 13.84
CA THR A 121 15.74 -0.25 15.29
C THR A 121 14.45 -0.63 16.01
N TRP A 122 13.29 -0.40 15.40
CA TRP A 122 12.02 -0.84 15.99
C TRP A 122 11.93 -2.36 16.07
N LEU A 123 12.24 -3.08 14.98
CA LEU A 123 12.19 -4.53 14.97
C LEU A 123 13.17 -5.12 15.97
N ASP A 124 14.41 -4.61 16.02
CA ASP A 124 15.42 -5.00 16.99
C ASP A 124 14.92 -4.77 18.44
N SER A 125 14.15 -3.70 18.69
CA SER A 125 13.60 -3.40 20.02
C SER A 125 12.40 -4.26 20.44
N MET A 126 11.73 -4.94 19.50
CA MET A 126 10.62 -5.82 19.83
C MET A 126 11.10 -7.12 20.49
N GLY A 127 12.24 -7.67 20.05
CA GLY A 127 12.72 -8.96 20.56
C GLY A 127 11.63 -10.03 20.57
N GLY A 128 11.47 -10.71 21.70
CA GLY A 128 10.43 -11.73 21.92
C GLY A 128 8.98 -11.19 21.89
N GLU A 129 8.77 -9.89 22.05
CA GLU A 129 7.44 -9.27 22.13
C GLU A 129 6.74 -9.14 20.76
N LEU A 130 7.43 -9.45 19.66
CA LEU A 130 6.90 -9.28 18.31
C LEU A 130 5.61 -10.08 18.06
N ASN A 131 5.53 -11.31 18.57
CA ASN A 131 4.31 -12.12 18.46
C ASN A 131 3.13 -11.45 19.19
N GLY A 132 3.34 -11.06 20.45
CA GLY A 132 2.32 -10.38 21.24
C GLY A 132 1.87 -9.04 20.62
N TYR A 133 2.78 -8.32 19.95
CA TYR A 133 2.42 -7.17 19.14
C TYR A 133 1.48 -7.53 17.99
N PHE A 134 1.76 -8.59 17.23
CA PHE A 134 0.90 -9.01 16.13
C PHE A 134 -0.48 -9.47 16.61
N GLU A 135 -0.55 -10.21 17.71
CA GLU A 135 -1.82 -10.64 18.34
C GLU A 135 -2.74 -9.45 18.67
N ARG A 136 -2.16 -8.31 19.06
CA ARG A 136 -2.92 -7.07 19.33
C ARG A 136 -3.17 -6.23 18.09
N ALA A 137 -2.15 -6.02 17.26
CA ALA A 137 -2.17 -5.05 16.19
C ALA A 137 -2.94 -5.53 14.95
N LEU A 138 -2.79 -6.80 14.56
CA LEU A 138 -3.40 -7.32 13.33
C LEU A 138 -4.95 -7.28 13.37
N PRO A 139 -5.63 -7.72 14.44
CA PRO A 139 -7.09 -7.59 14.53
C PRO A 139 -7.56 -6.13 14.49
N ALA A 140 -6.85 -5.21 15.15
CA ALA A 140 -7.20 -3.80 15.17
C ALA A 140 -7.05 -3.13 13.78
N LEU A 141 -6.12 -3.60 12.95
CA LEU A 141 -5.88 -3.11 11.60
C LEU A 141 -6.98 -3.52 10.60
N ILE A 142 -7.66 -4.65 10.84
CA ILE A 142 -8.73 -5.15 9.95
C ILE A 142 -10.14 -4.92 10.49
N ALA A 143 -10.27 -4.43 11.74
CA ALA A 143 -11.56 -4.07 12.31
C ALA A 143 -12.29 -3.03 11.43
N ASP A 144 -13.62 -2.98 11.53
CA ASP A 144 -14.43 -1.99 10.79
C ASP A 144 -14.48 -0.63 11.48
N ASP A 145 -14.23 -0.56 12.78
CA ASP A 145 -14.23 0.71 13.55
C ASP A 145 -12.81 1.24 13.75
N GLU A 146 -12.57 2.50 13.36
CA GLU A 146 -11.30 3.21 13.59
C GLU A 146 -10.90 3.26 15.08
N GLN A 147 -11.86 3.20 16.01
CA GLN A 147 -11.59 3.16 17.46
C GLN A 147 -10.81 1.92 17.90
N ALA A 148 -10.85 0.82 17.14
CA ALA A 148 -10.05 -0.37 17.44
C ALA A 148 -8.53 -0.05 17.50
N LEU A 149 -8.07 0.98 16.78
CA LEU A 149 -6.67 1.43 16.80
C LEU A 149 -6.30 2.23 18.05
N GLU A 150 -7.27 2.71 18.82
CA GLU A 150 -7.01 3.41 20.10
C GLU A 150 -6.62 2.41 21.20
N GLY A 151 -7.09 1.15 21.11
CA GLY A 151 -6.75 0.08 22.05
C GLY A 151 -5.30 -0.40 21.96
N VAL A 152 -4.61 -0.15 20.85
CA VAL A 152 -3.22 -0.59 20.61
C VAL A 152 -2.25 0.54 20.94
N ARG A 153 -1.75 0.55 22.19
CA ARG A 153 -0.90 1.63 22.74
C ARG A 153 0.47 1.74 22.09
N ASP A 154 0.97 0.65 21.51
CA ASP A 154 2.27 0.50 20.86
C ASP A 154 2.16 0.39 19.33
N LEU A 155 1.01 0.78 18.76
CA LEU A 155 0.73 0.65 17.33
C LEU A 155 1.83 1.29 16.48
N ARG A 156 2.38 0.50 15.55
CA ARG A 156 3.26 0.99 14.51
C ARG A 156 2.66 0.73 13.13
N SER A 157 2.38 1.83 12.43
CA SER A 157 1.99 1.79 11.02
C SER A 157 2.76 2.83 10.24
N ASN A 158 3.51 2.37 9.24
CA ASN A 158 4.23 3.15 8.25
C ASN A 158 4.49 2.26 7.02
N ALA A 159 5.06 2.83 5.95
CA ALA A 159 5.40 2.11 4.71
C ALA A 159 6.19 0.79 4.86
N GLY A 160 6.88 0.57 5.99
CA GLY A 160 7.59 -0.68 6.25
C GLY A 160 6.78 -1.72 7.00
N THR A 161 6.10 -1.35 8.08
CA THR A 161 5.23 -2.29 8.79
C THR A 161 4.04 -2.73 7.92
N THR A 162 3.55 -1.88 7.01
CA THR A 162 2.48 -2.27 6.07
C THR A 162 2.88 -3.39 5.13
N LYS A 163 4.18 -3.56 4.83
CA LYS A 163 4.69 -4.71 4.04
C LYS A 163 4.60 -6.02 4.81
N ILE A 164 4.85 -5.97 6.12
CA ILE A 164 4.67 -7.15 6.98
C ILE A 164 3.18 -7.45 7.09
N HIS A 165 2.38 -6.45 7.47
CA HIS A 165 0.93 -6.61 7.62
C HIS A 165 0.29 -7.15 6.33
N SER A 166 0.72 -6.69 5.16
CA SER A 166 0.22 -7.15 3.86
C SER A 166 0.52 -8.61 3.55
N LEU A 167 1.57 -9.19 4.15
CA LEU A 167 1.95 -10.59 3.94
C LEU A 167 1.39 -11.52 5.01
N VAL A 168 0.78 -10.98 6.06
CA VAL A 168 0.08 -11.74 7.10
C VAL A 168 -1.44 -11.64 6.94
N LEU A 169 -1.95 -10.46 6.60
CA LEU A 169 -3.38 -10.20 6.45
C LEU A 169 -3.80 -10.33 4.99
N ALA A 170 -4.85 -11.11 4.75
CA ALA A 170 -5.46 -11.24 3.44
C ALA A 170 -5.94 -9.89 2.90
N ASN A 171 -5.69 -9.62 1.62
CA ASN A 171 -6.12 -8.41 0.90
C ASN A 171 -5.70 -7.08 1.56
N PHE A 172 -4.66 -7.08 2.38
CA PHE A 172 -4.18 -5.88 3.06
C PHE A 172 -3.14 -5.14 2.21
N VAL A 173 -3.39 -3.87 1.96
CA VAL A 173 -2.65 -3.01 1.04
C VAL A 173 -1.32 -2.57 1.67
N ILE A 174 -0.24 -2.64 0.88
CA ILE A 174 1.04 -1.99 1.16
C ILE A 174 0.86 -0.50 0.93
N TYR A 175 0.33 0.19 1.95
CA TYR A 175 0.19 1.63 1.93
C TYR A 175 1.56 2.29 2.12
N ASP A 176 2.30 2.46 1.03
CA ASP A 176 3.59 3.14 0.97
C ASP A 176 3.49 4.52 0.29
N SER A 177 4.62 5.20 0.14
CA SER A 177 4.64 6.55 -0.44
C SER A 177 4.15 6.63 -1.88
N ARG A 178 4.17 5.55 -2.66
CA ARG A 178 3.68 5.56 -4.05
C ARG A 178 2.19 5.27 -4.09
N VAL A 179 1.75 4.22 -3.41
CA VAL A 179 0.30 3.91 -3.35
C VAL A 179 -0.48 5.10 -2.77
N ALA A 180 0.03 5.73 -1.71
CA ALA A 180 -0.59 6.93 -1.14
C ALA A 180 -0.60 8.12 -2.14
N ALA A 181 0.48 8.33 -2.89
CA ALA A 181 0.57 9.41 -3.87
C ALA A 181 -0.39 9.19 -5.06
N ALA A 182 -0.52 7.96 -5.55
CA ALA A 182 -1.44 7.62 -6.63
C ALA A 182 -2.91 7.79 -6.20
N LEU A 183 -3.27 7.31 -5.01
CA LEU A 183 -4.62 7.53 -4.47
C LEU A 183 -4.94 9.02 -4.29
N ALA A 184 -4.00 9.80 -3.77
CA ALA A 184 -4.15 11.26 -3.67
C ALA A 184 -4.35 11.91 -5.05
N TRP A 185 -3.56 11.51 -6.05
CA TRP A 185 -3.71 12.00 -7.42
C TRP A 185 -5.06 11.62 -8.03
N LEU A 186 -5.50 10.37 -7.89
CA LEU A 186 -6.80 9.90 -8.40
C LEU A 186 -7.97 10.68 -7.77
N VAL A 187 -7.94 10.90 -6.45
CA VAL A 187 -8.95 11.71 -5.77
C VAL A 187 -8.92 13.16 -6.27
N GLN A 188 -7.74 13.75 -6.44
CA GLN A 188 -7.60 15.11 -6.96
C GLN A 188 -8.13 15.23 -8.40
N SER A 189 -7.86 14.25 -9.26
CA SER A 189 -8.34 14.19 -10.64
C SER A 189 -9.85 14.03 -10.70
N TRP A 190 -10.42 13.14 -9.88
CA TRP A 190 -11.86 13.02 -9.70
C TRP A 190 -12.49 14.36 -9.29
N ALA A 191 -11.98 14.98 -8.23
CA ALA A 191 -12.51 16.23 -7.72
C ALA A 191 -12.43 17.37 -8.75
N LYS A 192 -11.32 17.47 -9.50
CA LYS A 192 -11.18 18.41 -10.62
C LYS A 192 -12.20 18.16 -11.72
N SER A 193 -12.42 16.89 -12.11
CA SER A 193 -13.39 16.54 -13.16
C SER A 193 -14.86 16.79 -12.77
N HIS A 194 -15.14 16.99 -11.48
CA HIS A 194 -16.45 17.37 -10.95
C HIS A 194 -16.48 18.80 -10.42
N GLU A 195 -15.47 19.62 -10.77
CA GLU A 195 -15.36 21.04 -10.41
C GLU A 195 -15.57 21.32 -8.91
N ARG A 196 -15.03 20.44 -8.05
CA ARG A 196 -15.25 20.48 -6.61
C ARG A 196 -13.97 20.39 -5.80
N ALA A 197 -14.06 20.82 -4.53
CA ALA A 197 -13.00 20.61 -3.56
C ALA A 197 -12.92 19.14 -3.13
N VAL A 198 -11.72 18.69 -2.75
CA VAL A 198 -11.50 17.34 -2.22
C VAL A 198 -12.11 17.24 -0.80
N PRO A 199 -13.06 16.31 -0.56
CA PRO A 199 -13.64 16.04 0.75
C PRO A 199 -12.58 15.59 1.75
N GLU A 200 -12.67 16.05 3.01
CA GLU A 200 -11.64 15.79 4.03
C GLU A 200 -11.37 14.30 4.25
N HIS A 201 -12.41 13.46 4.23
CA HIS A 201 -12.28 12.03 4.45
C HIS A 201 -11.58 11.28 3.31
N LEU A 202 -11.41 11.90 2.13
CA LEU A 202 -10.66 11.39 0.97
C LEU A 202 -9.27 12.04 0.79
N ARG A 203 -8.87 12.96 1.68
CA ARG A 203 -7.53 13.60 1.66
C ARG A 203 -6.44 12.66 2.20
N PHE A 204 -6.18 11.59 1.45
CA PHE A 204 -5.18 10.57 1.80
C PHE A 204 -3.85 11.17 2.27
N GLY A 205 -3.36 10.67 3.41
CA GLY A 205 -2.07 11.11 3.97
C GLY A 205 -0.90 10.62 3.12
N CYS A 206 -0.06 11.54 2.64
CA CYS A 206 1.07 11.21 1.77
C CYS A 206 2.37 11.02 2.55
N MET A 207 3.36 10.39 1.92
CA MET A 207 4.73 10.25 2.45
C MET A 207 5.72 10.80 1.44
N ARG A 208 6.81 11.40 1.93
CA ARG A 208 7.88 11.90 1.05
C ARG A 208 8.63 10.74 0.40
N ALA A 209 9.13 10.95 -0.82
CA ALA A 209 9.99 9.99 -1.48
C ALA A 209 11.24 9.69 -0.63
N ASN A 210 11.56 8.40 -0.48
CA ASN A 210 12.75 7.93 0.23
C ASN A 210 13.99 7.98 -0.68
N THR A 211 14.34 9.19 -1.13
CA THR A 211 15.45 9.46 -2.05
C THR A 211 16.38 10.54 -1.51
N LYS A 212 17.66 10.45 -1.90
CA LYS A 212 18.69 11.47 -1.67
C LYS A 212 18.68 12.57 -2.75
N LYS A 213 17.91 12.42 -3.83
CA LYS A 213 17.81 13.42 -4.92
C LYS A 213 17.22 14.74 -4.42
N VAL A 214 17.75 15.85 -4.93
CA VAL A 214 17.29 17.23 -4.69
C VAL A 214 17.06 17.92 -6.05
N PRO A 215 15.86 18.48 -6.33
CA PRO A 215 14.66 18.40 -5.50
C PRO A 215 14.17 16.94 -5.34
N ARG A 216 13.43 16.68 -4.27
CA ARG A 216 12.84 15.35 -4.06
C ARG A 216 11.71 15.15 -5.07
N THR A 217 11.62 13.94 -5.62
CA THR A 217 10.46 13.50 -6.40
C THR A 217 9.15 13.80 -5.66
N PRO A 218 8.20 14.52 -6.27
CA PRO A 218 6.92 14.84 -5.67
C PRO A 218 6.09 13.57 -5.45
N ARG A 219 5.46 13.51 -4.28
CA ARG A 219 4.61 12.37 -3.83
C ARG A 219 3.28 12.85 -3.25
N THR A 220 2.80 13.97 -3.76
CA THR A 220 1.50 14.55 -3.47
C THR A 220 1.12 15.44 -4.65
N PRO A 221 -0.15 15.47 -5.08
CA PRO A 221 -0.56 16.40 -6.11
C PRO A 221 -0.74 17.83 -5.59
N ASP A 222 -1.01 17.99 -4.30
CA ASP A 222 -1.11 19.27 -3.63
C ASP A 222 -0.79 19.07 -2.14
N ALA A 223 0.32 19.63 -1.68
CA ALA A 223 0.78 19.47 -0.30
C ALA A 223 -0.10 20.20 0.74
N THR A 224 -0.96 21.13 0.30
CA THR A 224 -1.91 21.85 1.17
C THR A 224 -3.16 21.00 1.44
N VAL A 225 -3.60 20.23 0.44
CA VAL A 225 -4.75 19.32 0.52
C VAL A 225 -4.34 17.94 1.04
N PHE A 226 -3.34 17.31 0.43
CA PHE A 226 -2.83 15.98 0.76
C PHE A 226 -1.51 16.10 1.51
N LYS A 227 -1.63 16.22 2.83
CA LYS A 227 -0.51 16.52 3.72
C LYS A 227 0.45 15.35 3.83
N TYR A 228 1.73 15.68 3.95
CA TYR A 228 2.76 14.70 4.31
C TYR A 228 2.67 14.33 5.79
N PHE A 229 2.81 13.04 6.10
CA PHE A 229 3.10 12.63 7.48
C PHE A 229 4.44 13.22 7.93
N SER A 230 4.46 13.79 9.13
CA SER A 230 5.71 14.17 9.79
C SER A 230 6.44 12.91 10.25
N PRO A 231 7.75 12.76 9.98
CA PRO A 231 8.55 11.69 10.57
C PRO A 231 8.43 11.76 12.11
N SER A 232 7.87 10.73 12.73
CA SER A 232 7.58 10.74 14.16
C SER A 232 7.56 9.33 14.71
N ARG A 233 8.04 9.18 15.95
CA ARG A 233 7.86 7.95 16.75
C ARG A 233 6.56 7.97 17.56
N ARG A 234 5.76 9.03 17.47
CA ARG A 234 4.50 9.16 18.21
C ARG A 234 3.48 8.18 17.66
N VAL A 235 2.86 7.42 18.55
CA VAL A 235 1.79 6.46 18.24
C VAL A 235 0.64 7.13 17.50
N SER A 236 0.31 8.39 17.82
CA SER A 236 -0.74 9.14 17.10
C SER A 236 -0.44 9.33 15.61
N THR A 237 0.83 9.46 15.21
CA THR A 237 1.22 9.54 13.78
C THR A 237 1.04 8.18 13.10
N HIS A 238 1.44 7.10 13.77
CA HIS A 238 1.23 5.74 13.30
C HIS A 238 -0.26 5.40 13.19
N ARG A 239 -1.09 5.86 14.13
CA ARG A 239 -2.53 5.69 14.06
C ARG A 239 -3.14 6.42 12.87
N LYS A 240 -2.75 7.67 12.61
CA LYS A 240 -3.18 8.38 11.40
C LYS A 240 -2.80 7.61 10.14
N HIS A 241 -1.58 7.07 10.06
CA HIS A 241 -1.17 6.24 8.93
C HIS A 241 -2.03 4.97 8.80
N ALA A 242 -2.32 4.27 9.90
CA ALA A 242 -3.17 3.08 9.91
C ALA A 242 -4.61 3.38 9.44
N ILE A 243 -5.18 4.53 9.84
CA ILE A 243 -6.50 4.99 9.38
C ILE A 243 -6.50 5.13 7.85
N TRP A 244 -5.51 5.81 7.28
CA TRP A 244 -5.42 5.98 5.83
C TRP A 244 -5.18 4.65 5.09
N ASN A 245 -4.38 3.75 5.67
CA ASN A 245 -4.21 2.41 5.12
C ASN A 245 -5.53 1.62 5.12
N ARG A 246 -6.35 1.72 6.17
CA ARG A 246 -7.66 1.07 6.23
C ARG A 246 -8.62 1.58 5.15
N ARG A 247 -8.69 2.90 4.96
CA ARG A 247 -9.48 3.48 3.87
C ARG A 247 -9.00 3.03 2.50
N ALA A 248 -7.69 2.95 2.30
CA ALA A 248 -7.11 2.39 1.08
C ALA A 248 -7.48 0.91 0.89
N ASN A 249 -7.46 0.10 1.96
CA ASN A 249 -7.94 -1.29 1.91
C ASN A 249 -9.40 -1.36 1.47
N TRP A 250 -10.28 -0.56 2.07
CA TRP A 250 -11.72 -0.58 1.75
C TRP A 250 -11.99 -0.22 0.29
N ILE A 251 -11.33 0.82 -0.23
CA ILE A 251 -11.44 1.20 -1.64
C ILE A 251 -10.90 0.11 -2.56
N ILE A 252 -9.68 -0.39 -2.31
CA ILE A 252 -9.06 -1.39 -3.18
C ILE A 252 -9.81 -2.72 -3.13
N GLU A 253 -10.35 -3.12 -1.98
CA GLU A 253 -11.19 -4.31 -1.86
C GLU A 253 -12.51 -4.14 -2.62
N HIS A 254 -13.10 -2.94 -2.63
CA HIS A 254 -14.27 -2.65 -3.46
C HIS A 254 -13.92 -2.77 -4.95
N MET A 255 -12.83 -2.13 -5.39
CA MET A 255 -12.38 -2.16 -6.77
C MET A 255 -12.05 -3.59 -7.25
N ALA A 256 -11.48 -4.43 -6.38
CA ALA A 256 -11.14 -5.82 -6.73
C ALA A 256 -12.38 -6.71 -6.96
N LYS A 257 -13.57 -6.27 -6.53
CA LYS A 257 -14.85 -6.96 -6.77
C LYS A 257 -15.54 -6.47 -8.06
N ALA A 258 -15.05 -5.40 -8.67
CA ALA A 258 -15.62 -4.84 -9.89
C ALA A 258 -15.37 -5.75 -11.12
N PRO A 259 -16.39 -5.99 -11.97
CA PRO A 259 -16.22 -6.76 -13.19
C PRO A 259 -15.45 -5.95 -14.25
N THR A 260 -14.32 -6.46 -14.73
CA THR A 260 -13.57 -5.81 -15.83
C THR A 260 -14.34 -5.92 -17.14
N VAL A 261 -14.30 -4.90 -17.99
CA VAL A 261 -14.88 -4.92 -19.34
C VAL A 261 -13.80 -4.59 -20.39
N ASN A 262 -14.00 -4.99 -21.65
CA ASN A 262 -13.13 -4.57 -22.75
C ASN A 262 -13.59 -3.20 -23.32
N ALA A 263 -12.85 -2.69 -24.31
CA ALA A 263 -13.16 -1.41 -24.98
C ALA A 263 -14.57 -1.34 -25.64
N LEU A 264 -15.23 -2.49 -25.83
CA LEU A 264 -16.59 -2.61 -26.35
C LEU A 264 -17.64 -2.81 -25.24
N GLY A 265 -17.25 -2.69 -23.97
CA GLY A 265 -18.12 -2.89 -22.80
C GLY A 265 -18.42 -4.37 -22.48
N VAL A 266 -17.76 -5.33 -23.14
CA VAL A 266 -17.97 -6.76 -22.89
C VAL A 266 -17.22 -7.17 -21.62
N ARG A 267 -17.93 -7.81 -20.68
CA ARG A 267 -17.34 -8.34 -19.45
C ARG A 267 -16.23 -9.34 -19.76
N LEU A 268 -15.03 -9.04 -19.29
CA LEU A 268 -13.88 -9.93 -19.36
C LEU A 268 -13.98 -10.99 -18.25
N PRO A 269 -13.48 -12.21 -18.48
CA PRO A 269 -13.53 -13.31 -17.50
C PRO A 269 -12.58 -13.11 -16.30
N ARG A 270 -12.01 -11.92 -16.12
CA ARG A 270 -11.03 -11.62 -15.08
C ARG A 270 -11.46 -10.38 -14.31
N THR A 271 -11.46 -10.45 -13.00
CA THR A 271 -11.46 -9.28 -12.11
C THR A 271 -10.02 -8.96 -11.72
N TRP A 272 -9.73 -7.70 -11.46
CA TRP A 272 -8.45 -7.33 -10.86
C TRP A 272 -8.39 -7.83 -9.43
N SER A 273 -7.27 -8.39 -9.01
CA SER A 273 -6.97 -8.60 -7.59
C SER A 273 -6.54 -7.28 -6.94
N GLY A 274 -6.71 -7.18 -5.62
CA GLY A 274 -6.24 -6.02 -4.87
C GLY A 274 -4.74 -5.77 -5.03
N ARG A 275 -3.93 -6.82 -5.21
CA ARG A 275 -2.49 -6.73 -5.46
C ARG A 275 -2.16 -6.16 -6.83
N GLU A 276 -2.96 -6.43 -7.85
CA GLU A 276 -2.77 -5.87 -9.19
C GLU A 276 -3.13 -4.38 -9.22
N ILE A 277 -4.21 -3.99 -8.52
CA ILE A 277 -4.57 -2.58 -8.36
C ILE A 277 -3.47 -1.85 -7.59
N GLU A 278 -3.00 -2.42 -6.47
CA GLU A 278 -1.86 -1.89 -5.71
C GLU A 278 -0.62 -1.74 -6.58
N ALA A 279 -0.30 -2.72 -7.43
CA ALA A 279 0.85 -2.67 -8.34
C ALA A 279 0.73 -1.55 -9.39
N ALA A 280 -0.47 -1.32 -9.95
CA ALA A 280 -0.71 -0.20 -10.85
C ALA A 280 -0.53 1.14 -10.13
N LEU A 281 -1.17 1.31 -8.97
CA LEU A 281 -1.04 2.51 -8.13
C LEU A 281 0.42 2.77 -7.71
N PHE A 282 1.16 1.70 -7.44
CA PHE A 282 2.57 1.77 -7.10
C PHE A 282 3.42 2.35 -8.24
N MET A 283 3.10 1.98 -9.49
CA MET A 283 3.77 2.52 -10.68
C MET A 283 3.35 3.96 -11.01
N MET A 284 2.07 4.30 -10.83
CA MET A 284 1.61 5.69 -10.98
C MET A 284 2.29 6.60 -9.96
N GLY A 285 2.29 6.21 -8.69
CA GLY A 285 2.79 7.05 -7.62
C GLY A 285 4.32 7.14 -7.53
N GLU A 286 5.08 6.55 -8.47
CA GLU A 286 6.54 6.57 -8.46
C GLU A 286 7.10 7.99 -8.57
N ASP A 287 6.54 8.81 -9.46
CA ASP A 287 6.95 10.19 -9.67
C ASP A 287 5.79 10.98 -10.23
N LEU A 288 5.29 11.97 -9.47
CA LEU A 288 4.20 12.82 -9.93
C LEU A 288 4.68 14.02 -10.75
N THR A 289 5.98 14.20 -11.02
CA THR A 289 6.52 15.43 -11.65
C THR A 289 5.84 15.77 -12.98
N HIS A 290 5.50 14.76 -13.78
CA HIS A 290 4.84 14.96 -15.08
C HIS A 290 3.32 15.06 -14.99
N ALA A 291 2.75 14.74 -13.83
CA ALA A 291 1.30 14.66 -13.58
C ALA A 291 0.74 15.88 -12.83
N LEU A 292 1.59 16.89 -12.59
CA LEU A 292 1.29 18.17 -11.95
C LEU A 292 1.54 19.32 -12.92
#